data_AF-A0A2D9W7V7-F1
#
_entry.id   AF-A0A2D9W7V7-F1
#
_cell.length_a   1.000
_cell.length_b   1.000
_cell.length_c   1.000
_cell.angle_alpha   90.00
_cell.angle_beta   90.00
_cell.angle_gamma   90.00
#
_symmetry.space_group_name_H-M   'P 1'
#
loop_
_entity.id
_entity.type
_entity.pdbx_description
1 polymer ?
#
loop_
_entity_poly.entity_id
_entity_poly.type
_entity_poly.pdbx_seq_one_letter_code
_entity_poly.pdbx_strand_id
1 'polypeptide(L)'
;MGGRDCFRLVPLGAVPLHIAVASQLGPTADQSSSWIFIIWTSGAVASIALSVYYRMPEPITWSIPGLIYLGTLAGEFTFAEISAANLVPGVLILVLGILGGGGKIIRWLPLPIVMGMFAGSIFSYVTRLIDVTVGNFAVAGPAVGGYLLGRLIGNPRVPPVGLAVLIDGQATSEAMSWSLPSLPVPSMSFPVSSIIAISLPMVVLALWFGNIQ
;
A
#
# COMPACT_ATOMS: atom_id res chain seq x y z
N MET A 1 6.03 10.84 -21.43
CA MET A 1 6.42 10.79 -20.00
C MET A 1 7.66 9.92 -19.88
N GLY A 2 8.83 10.51 -19.61
CA GLY A 2 10.08 9.76 -19.54
C GLY A 2 10.21 9.06 -18.18
N GLY A 3 10.82 7.87 -18.15
CA GLY A 3 10.94 7.04 -16.93
C GLY A 3 11.58 7.71 -15.71
N ARG A 4 12.26 8.86 -15.89
CA ARG A 4 12.85 9.67 -14.80
C ARG A 4 11.81 10.41 -13.95
N ASP A 5 10.67 10.78 -14.53
CA ASP A 5 9.62 11.51 -13.80
C ASP A 5 8.76 10.56 -12.98
N CYS A 6 8.56 9.33 -13.47
CA CYS A 6 7.82 8.28 -12.76
C CYS A 6 8.52 7.91 -11.43
N PHE A 7 9.84 7.71 -11.44
CA PHE A 7 10.58 7.30 -10.24
C PHE A 7 10.53 8.35 -9.12
N ARG A 8 10.51 9.65 -9.45
CA ARG A 8 10.45 10.73 -8.48
C ARG A 8 9.05 10.93 -7.87
N LEU A 9 8.00 10.54 -8.57
CA LEU A 9 6.61 10.76 -8.15
C LEU A 9 6.00 9.58 -7.37
N VAL A 10 6.57 8.37 -7.49
CA VAL A 10 6.10 7.18 -6.76
C VAL A 10 6.04 7.39 -5.24
N PRO A 11 7.05 7.97 -4.56
CA PRO A 11 6.99 8.19 -3.12
C PRO A 11 5.86 9.16 -2.71
N LEU A 12 5.61 10.17 -3.53
CA LEU A 12 4.58 11.20 -3.27
C LEU A 12 3.17 10.64 -3.29
N GLY A 13 2.89 9.61 -4.12
CA GLY A 13 1.61 8.91 -4.11
C GLY A 13 1.53 7.79 -3.07
N ALA A 14 2.66 7.13 -2.77
CA ALA A 14 2.73 5.97 -1.89
C ALA A 14 2.46 6.31 -0.42
N VAL A 15 3.16 7.32 0.11
CA VAL A 15 3.13 7.64 1.55
C VAL A 15 1.73 8.07 2.02
N PRO A 16 1.01 8.97 1.31
CA PRO A 16 -0.35 9.34 1.70
C PRO A 16 -1.30 8.14 1.73
N LEU A 17 -1.14 7.18 0.82
CA LEU A 17 -1.96 5.96 0.82
C LEU A 17 -1.71 5.10 2.06
N HIS A 18 -0.45 4.93 2.48
CA HIS A 18 -0.12 4.22 3.72
C HIS A 18 -0.73 4.90 4.95
N ILE A 19 -0.61 6.22 5.05
CA ILE A 19 -1.21 6.99 6.15
C ILE A 19 -2.74 6.87 6.11
N ALA A 20 -3.32 6.98 4.92
CA ALA A 20 -4.76 6.88 4.73
C ALA A 20 -5.32 5.49 5.04
N VAL A 21 -4.54 4.41 4.90
CA VAL A 21 -4.95 3.06 5.33
C VAL A 21 -4.67 2.84 6.82
N ALA A 22 -3.54 3.33 7.32
CA ALA A 22 -3.22 3.28 8.73
C ALA A 22 -4.31 3.96 9.57
N SER A 23 -4.81 5.14 9.18
CA SER A 23 -5.90 5.82 9.88
C SER A 23 -7.20 5.01 9.97
N GLN A 24 -7.42 4.05 9.06
CA GLN A 24 -8.59 3.16 9.06
C GLN A 24 -8.41 2.02 10.05
N LEU A 25 -7.19 1.51 10.16
CA LEU A 25 -6.85 0.36 10.99
C LEU A 25 -6.71 0.71 12.49
N GLY A 26 -6.62 2.00 12.81
CA GLY A 26 -6.50 2.51 14.18
C GLY A 26 -5.23 2.11 14.97
N PRO A 27 -4.04 1.95 14.37
CA PRO A 27 -2.80 1.75 15.11
C PRO A 27 -2.43 3.00 15.92
N THR A 28 -1.65 2.82 16.99
CA THR A 28 -1.02 3.95 17.70
C THR A 28 -0.02 4.67 16.79
N ALA A 29 0.37 5.90 17.15
CA ALA A 29 1.38 6.66 16.40
C ALA A 29 2.71 5.88 16.28
N ASP A 30 3.14 5.24 17.36
CA ASP A 30 4.33 4.39 17.39
C ASP A 30 4.21 3.19 16.45
N GLN A 31 3.06 2.51 16.43
CA GLN A 31 2.79 1.39 15.54
C GLN A 31 2.76 1.80 14.07
N SER A 32 2.20 2.97 13.75
CA SER A 32 2.18 3.51 12.38
C SER A 32 3.59 3.80 11.87
N SER A 33 4.41 4.47 12.70
CA SER A 33 5.81 4.76 12.39
C SER A 33 6.62 3.48 12.20
N SER A 34 6.46 2.51 13.11
CA SER A 34 7.09 1.19 13.03
C SER A 34 6.72 0.45 11.75
N TRP A 35 5.44 0.43 11.41
CA TRP A 35 4.93 -0.29 10.26
C TRP A 35 5.49 0.29 8.96
N ILE A 36 5.42 1.61 8.79
CA ILE A 36 6.02 2.30 7.63
C ILE A 36 7.52 2.01 7.60
N PHE A 37 8.24 2.15 8.72
CA PHE A 37 9.68 1.86 8.76
C PHE A 37 9.99 0.41 8.33
N ILE A 38 9.26 -0.58 8.84
CA ILE A 38 9.46 -2.00 8.53
C ILE A 38 9.17 -2.29 7.05
N ILE A 39 8.06 -1.80 6.47
CA ILE A 39 7.74 -2.03 5.05
C ILE A 39 8.84 -1.50 4.15
N TRP A 40 9.26 -0.26 4.37
CA TRP A 40 10.20 0.40 3.48
C TRP A 40 11.62 -0.18 3.65
N THR A 41 12.03 -0.46 4.88
CA THR A 41 13.33 -1.07 5.17
C THR A 41 13.40 -2.51 4.66
N SER A 42 12.38 -3.33 4.92
CA SER A 42 12.35 -4.73 4.45
C SER A 42 12.29 -4.82 2.92
N GLY A 43 11.50 -3.98 2.26
CA GLY A 43 11.47 -3.88 0.81
C GLY A 43 12.83 -3.46 0.22
N ALA A 44 13.46 -2.44 0.80
CA ALA A 44 14.80 -2.00 0.36
C ALA A 44 15.85 -3.10 0.54
N VAL A 45 15.88 -3.76 1.69
CA VAL A 45 16.82 -4.86 1.97
C VAL A 45 16.58 -6.04 1.03
N ALA A 46 15.32 -6.45 0.84
CA ALA A 46 14.97 -7.55 -0.06
C ALA A 46 15.33 -7.22 -1.52
N SER A 47 14.99 -6.01 -1.99
CA SER A 47 15.32 -5.56 -3.33
C SER A 47 16.83 -5.52 -3.56
N ILE A 48 17.63 -5.00 -2.62
CA ILE A 48 19.10 -5.01 -2.72
C ILE A 48 19.64 -6.44 -2.72
N ALA A 49 19.20 -7.28 -1.78
CA ALA A 49 19.69 -8.65 -1.65
C ALA A 49 19.41 -9.48 -2.91
N LEU A 50 18.18 -9.44 -3.42
CA LEU A 50 17.81 -10.15 -4.64
C LEU A 50 18.46 -9.54 -5.88
N SER A 51 18.60 -8.22 -5.95
CA SER A 51 19.29 -7.58 -7.09
C SER A 51 20.76 -8.00 -7.18
N VAL A 52 21.45 -8.12 -6.04
CA VAL A 52 22.84 -8.60 -5.98
C VAL A 52 22.92 -10.08 -6.32
N TYR A 53 22.00 -10.91 -5.80
CA TYR A 53 22.00 -12.35 -6.03
C TYR A 53 21.67 -12.73 -7.48
N TYR A 54 20.60 -12.16 -8.05
CA TYR A 54 20.15 -12.45 -9.41
C TYR A 54 20.84 -11.60 -10.48
N ARG A 55 21.62 -10.58 -10.08
CA ARG A 55 22.28 -9.61 -10.98
C ARG A 55 21.31 -8.91 -11.94
N MET A 56 20.06 -8.78 -11.53
CA MET A 56 19.00 -8.07 -12.25
C MET A 56 18.31 -7.15 -11.25
N PRO A 57 18.04 -5.87 -11.58
CA PRO A 57 17.42 -4.93 -10.65
C PRO A 57 15.95 -5.32 -10.43
N GLU A 58 15.67 -5.97 -9.30
CA GLU A 58 14.33 -6.44 -8.93
C GLU A 58 13.71 -5.53 -7.85
N PRO A 59 12.73 -4.68 -8.18
CA PRO A 59 12.07 -3.82 -7.22
C PRO A 59 11.04 -4.62 -6.40
N ILE A 60 11.48 -5.15 -5.26
CA ILE A 60 10.60 -5.84 -4.31
C ILE A 60 10.03 -4.82 -3.34
N THR A 61 8.72 -4.64 -3.38
CA THR A 61 8.03 -3.68 -2.52
C THR A 61 6.61 -4.14 -2.21
N TRP A 62 5.87 -3.31 -1.49
CA TRP A 62 4.48 -3.52 -1.15
C TRP A 62 3.59 -3.45 -2.40
N SER A 63 2.39 -4.04 -2.32
CA SER A 63 1.41 -3.98 -3.40
C SER A 63 0.29 -2.99 -3.07
N ILE A 64 0.00 -2.08 -4.00
CA ILE A 64 -1.14 -1.14 -3.89
C ILE A 64 -2.45 -1.86 -3.57
N PRO A 65 -2.87 -2.87 -4.34
CA PRO A 65 -4.14 -3.55 -4.05
C PRO A 65 -4.11 -4.37 -2.76
N GLY A 66 -2.95 -4.88 -2.34
CA GLY A 66 -2.80 -5.53 -1.05
C GLY A 66 -3.03 -4.54 0.10
N LEU A 67 -2.43 -3.35 0.02
CA LEU A 67 -2.62 -2.29 1.00
C LEU A 67 -4.07 -1.79 1.04
N ILE A 68 -4.69 -1.56 -0.13
CA ILE A 68 -6.09 -1.18 -0.23
C ILE A 68 -6.99 -2.25 0.38
N TYR A 69 -6.73 -3.52 0.07
CA TYR A 69 -7.47 -4.65 0.62
C TYR A 69 -7.41 -4.69 2.16
N LEU A 70 -6.23 -4.46 2.76
CA LEU A 70 -6.13 -4.34 4.23
C LEU A 70 -7.02 -3.22 4.79
N GLY A 71 -7.13 -2.09 4.09
CA GLY A 71 -8.05 -1.02 4.46
C GLY A 71 -9.52 -1.45 4.47
N THR A 72 -9.93 -2.35 3.57
CA THR A 72 -11.31 -2.87 3.53
C THR A 72 -11.68 -3.74 4.73
N LEU A 73 -10.69 -4.22 5.48
CA LEU A 73 -10.88 -5.05 6.68
C LEU A 73 -10.95 -4.22 7.96
N ALA A 74 -10.79 -2.90 7.86
CA ALA A 74 -10.94 -1.99 8.98
C ALA A 74 -12.35 -2.11 9.58
N GLY A 75 -12.41 -2.40 10.89
CA GLY A 75 -13.67 -2.58 11.62
C GLY A 75 -14.16 -4.03 11.72
N GLU A 76 -13.68 -4.93 10.86
CA GLU A 76 -13.98 -6.38 10.92
C GLU A 76 -12.98 -7.12 11.83
N PHE A 77 -11.72 -6.68 11.82
CA PHE A 77 -10.65 -7.28 12.61
C PHE A 77 -9.84 -6.21 13.34
N THR A 78 -9.26 -6.59 14.47
CA THR A 78 -8.36 -5.72 15.23
C THR A 78 -6.99 -5.59 14.54
N PHE A 79 -6.28 -4.49 14.80
CA PHE A 79 -4.94 -4.28 14.26
C PHE A 79 -3.96 -5.43 14.62
N ALA A 80 -4.13 -6.01 15.80
CA ALA A 80 -3.37 -7.18 16.28
C ALA A 80 -3.59 -8.42 15.41
N GLU A 81 -4.85 -8.71 15.07
CA GLU A 81 -5.22 -9.84 14.22
C GLU A 81 -4.78 -9.64 12.78
N ILE A 82 -4.92 -8.41 12.26
CA ILE A 82 -4.51 -8.08 10.90
C ILE A 82 -2.99 -8.21 10.76
N SER A 83 -2.24 -7.68 11.72
CA SER A 83 -0.77 -7.75 11.73
C SER A 83 -0.29 -9.21 11.78
N ALA A 84 -0.86 -10.03 12.66
CA ALA A 84 -0.52 -11.43 12.81
C ALA A 84 -0.91 -12.26 11.57
N ALA A 85 -2.13 -12.09 11.06
CA ALA A 85 -2.63 -12.80 9.90
C ALA A 85 -1.85 -12.45 8.62
N ASN A 86 -1.32 -11.23 8.49
CA ASN A 86 -0.54 -10.81 7.33
C ASN A 86 0.90 -11.40 7.31
N LEU A 87 1.38 -11.97 8.41
CA LEU A 87 2.63 -12.75 8.40
C LEU A 87 2.47 -14.09 7.68
N VAL A 88 1.31 -14.73 7.81
CA VAL A 88 0.99 -16.03 7.21
C VAL A 88 1.13 -16.04 5.67
N PRO A 89 0.54 -15.10 4.89
CA PRO A 89 0.72 -15.09 3.45
C PRO A 89 2.18 -14.84 3.07
N GLY A 90 2.93 -14.02 3.81
CA GLY A 90 4.35 -13.78 3.57
C GLY A 90 5.19 -15.06 3.71
N VAL A 91 4.95 -15.83 4.77
CA VAL A 91 5.59 -17.15 4.96
C VAL A 91 5.17 -18.11 3.85
N LEU A 92 3.89 -18.15 3.49
CA LEU A 92 3.39 -19.05 2.46
C LEU A 92 4.00 -18.73 1.09
N ILE A 93 4.08 -17.46 0.71
CA ILE A 93 4.71 -17.00 -0.54
C ILE A 93 6.20 -17.36 -0.54
N LEU A 94 6.90 -17.16 0.57
CA LEU A 94 8.32 -17.52 0.68
C LEU A 94 8.54 -19.03 0.51
N VAL A 95 7.72 -19.86 1.15
CA VAL A 95 7.74 -21.32 0.98
C VAL A 95 7.43 -21.70 -0.47
N LEU A 96 6.41 -21.10 -1.08
CA LEU A 96 6.05 -21.34 -2.48
C LEU A 96 7.14 -20.91 -3.46
N GLY A 97 7.84 -19.81 -3.17
CA GLY A 97 8.98 -19.32 -3.94
C GLY A 97 10.15 -20.30 -3.89
N ILE A 98 10.50 -20.80 -2.70
CA ILE A 98 11.57 -21.81 -2.53
C ILE A 98 11.21 -23.13 -3.22
N LEU A 99 9.95 -23.57 -3.12
CA LEU A 99 9.46 -24.81 -3.72
C LEU A 99 9.21 -24.71 -5.24
N GLY A 100 9.27 -23.51 -5.84
CA GLY A 100 8.90 -23.28 -7.25
C GLY A 100 7.41 -23.55 -7.54
N GLY A 101 6.56 -23.53 -6.51
CA GLY A 101 5.14 -23.89 -6.58
C GLY A 101 4.22 -22.80 -7.10
N GLY A 102 4.67 -21.54 -7.07
CA GLY A 102 3.84 -20.37 -7.43
C GLY A 102 3.22 -20.46 -8.83
N GLY A 103 4.00 -20.87 -9.83
CA GLY A 103 3.51 -21.00 -11.21
C GLY A 103 2.41 -22.05 -11.39
N LYS A 104 2.40 -23.11 -10.56
CA LYS A 104 1.30 -24.09 -10.57
C LYS A 104 0.03 -23.47 -10.02
N ILE A 105 0.10 -22.73 -8.91
CA ILE A 105 -1.06 -22.09 -8.29
C ILE A 105 -1.69 -21.07 -9.24
N ILE A 106 -0.87 -20.25 -9.91
CA ILE A 106 -1.36 -19.24 -10.87
C ILE A 106 -2.12 -19.90 -12.04
N ARG A 107 -1.66 -21.07 -12.52
CA ARG A 107 -2.38 -21.81 -13.58
C ARG A 107 -3.75 -22.35 -13.15
N TRP A 108 -3.93 -22.61 -11.87
CA TRP A 108 -5.19 -23.07 -11.32
C TRP A 108 -6.16 -21.93 -11.00
N LEU A 109 -5.64 -20.71 -10.87
CA LEU A 109 -6.42 -19.57 -10.47
C LEU A 109 -7.05 -18.89 -11.69
N PRO A 110 -8.38 -18.92 -11.85
CA PRO A 110 -9.03 -18.31 -13.00
C PRO A 110 -8.89 -16.80 -12.94
N LEU A 111 -8.35 -16.21 -14.01
CA LEU A 111 -8.14 -14.76 -14.14
C LEU A 111 -9.37 -13.92 -13.75
N PRO A 112 -10.62 -14.31 -14.09
CA PRO A 112 -11.81 -13.56 -13.68
C PRO A 112 -11.96 -13.38 -12.16
N ILE A 113 -11.57 -14.37 -11.35
CA ILE A 113 -11.66 -14.28 -9.89
C ILE A 113 -10.68 -13.24 -9.37
N VAL A 114 -9.42 -13.29 -9.85
CA VAL A 114 -8.38 -12.35 -9.41
C VAL A 114 -8.73 -10.92 -9.81
N MET A 115 -9.20 -10.73 -11.05
CA MET A 115 -9.65 -9.44 -11.53
C MET A 115 -10.87 -8.93 -10.74
N GLY A 116 -11.80 -9.81 -10.37
CA GLY A 116 -12.93 -9.48 -9.51
C GLY A 116 -12.49 -9.02 -8.11
N MET A 117 -11.52 -9.71 -7.50
CA MET A 117 -10.96 -9.32 -6.20
C MET A 117 -10.26 -7.96 -6.26
N PHE A 118 -9.45 -7.73 -7.29
CA PHE A 118 -8.78 -6.46 -7.53
C PHE A 118 -9.77 -5.32 -7.79
N ALA A 119 -10.79 -5.57 -8.62
CA ALA A 119 -11.83 -4.59 -8.91
C ALA A 119 -12.63 -4.24 -7.66
N GLY A 120 -12.99 -5.24 -6.84
CA GLY A 120 -13.71 -5.03 -5.59
C GLY A 120 -12.93 -4.18 -4.58
N SER A 121 -11.63 -4.44 -4.41
CA SER A 121 -10.79 -3.66 -3.50
C SER A 121 -10.61 -2.22 -3.97
N ILE A 122 -10.37 -2.00 -5.27
CA ILE A 122 -10.30 -0.66 -5.86
C ILE A 122 -11.63 0.07 -5.74
N PHE A 123 -12.75 -0.60 -6.05
CA PHE A 123 -14.07 0.02 -5.98
C PHE A 123 -14.38 0.52 -4.57
N SER A 124 -14.14 -0.30 -3.54
CA SER A 124 -14.30 0.07 -2.13
C SER A 124 -13.43 1.28 -1.74
N TYR A 125 -12.19 1.33 -2.23
CA TYR A 125 -11.31 2.47 -2.01
C TYR A 125 -11.82 3.75 -2.68
N VAL A 126 -12.25 3.66 -3.94
CA VAL A 126 -12.75 4.82 -4.69
C VAL A 126 -14.04 5.37 -4.07
N THR A 127 -14.98 4.51 -3.67
CA THR A 127 -16.20 4.95 -3.00
C THR A 127 -15.88 5.66 -1.69
N ARG A 128 -14.97 5.10 -0.87
CA ARG A 128 -14.53 5.75 0.37
C ARG A 128 -13.81 7.08 0.11
N LEU A 129 -12.99 7.16 -0.94
CA LEU A 129 -12.29 8.38 -1.31
C LEU A 129 -13.28 9.49 -1.66
N ILE A 130 -14.36 9.15 -2.37
CA ILE A 130 -15.46 10.09 -2.66
C ILE A 130 -16.14 10.52 -1.37
N ASP A 131 -16.49 9.59 -0.48
CA ASP A 131 -17.14 9.90 0.80
C ASP A 131 -16.31 10.85 1.67
N VAL A 132 -15.00 10.62 1.79
CA VAL A 132 -14.08 11.50 2.53
C VAL A 132 -13.94 12.86 1.84
N THR A 133 -13.88 12.88 0.51
CA THR A 133 -13.75 14.12 -0.26
C THR A 133 -14.99 15.00 -0.14
N VAL A 134 -16.18 14.40 -0.19
CA VAL A 134 -17.46 15.11 -0.04
C VAL A 134 -17.69 15.50 1.42
N GLY A 135 -17.41 14.60 2.36
CA GLY A 135 -17.57 14.84 3.80
C GLY A 135 -16.65 15.92 4.34
N ASN A 136 -15.46 16.09 3.76
CA ASN A 136 -14.51 17.14 4.15
C ASN A 136 -14.05 17.96 2.93
N PHE A 137 -15.02 18.56 2.22
CA PHE A 137 -14.77 19.33 1.02
C PHE A 137 -13.84 20.53 1.24
N ALA A 138 -13.84 21.12 2.44
CA ALA A 138 -12.95 22.24 2.76
C ALA A 138 -11.46 21.88 2.65
N VAL A 139 -11.11 20.62 2.94
CA VAL A 139 -9.73 20.13 2.86
C VAL A 139 -9.47 19.41 1.53
N ALA A 140 -10.35 18.51 1.12
CA ALA A 140 -10.13 17.73 -0.10
C ALA A 140 -10.40 18.52 -1.40
N GLY A 141 -11.28 19.52 -1.34
CA GLY A 141 -11.66 20.36 -2.49
C GLY A 141 -10.49 21.15 -3.09
N PRO A 142 -9.68 21.87 -2.28
CA PRO A 142 -8.47 22.55 -2.76
C PRO A 142 -7.46 21.60 -3.40
N ALA A 143 -7.22 20.42 -2.81
CA ALA A 143 -6.31 19.42 -3.38
C ALA A 143 -6.81 18.91 -4.76
N VAL A 144 -8.10 18.58 -4.88
CA VAL A 144 -8.72 18.17 -6.15
C VAL A 144 -8.69 19.31 -7.17
N GLY A 145 -9.02 20.53 -6.75
CA GLY A 145 -8.97 21.73 -7.59
C GLY A 145 -7.57 21.99 -8.10
N GLY A 146 -6.55 21.89 -7.25
CA GLY A 146 -5.15 22.06 -7.63
C GLY A 146 -4.66 20.98 -8.60
N TYR A 147 -5.08 19.73 -8.39
CA TYR A 147 -4.83 18.66 -9.35
C TYR A 147 -5.46 18.94 -10.72
N LEU A 148 -6.73 19.34 -10.75
CA LEU A 148 -7.45 19.65 -11.99
C LEU A 148 -6.84 20.86 -12.71
N LEU A 149 -6.47 21.91 -11.97
CA LEU A 149 -5.78 23.07 -12.53
C LEU A 149 -4.42 22.69 -13.13
N GLY A 150 -3.62 21.87 -12.45
CA GLY A 150 -2.37 21.37 -13.01
C GLY A 150 -2.57 20.52 -14.26
N ARG A 151 -3.64 19.73 -14.30
CA ARG A 151 -4.02 18.96 -15.49
C ARG A 151 -4.46 19.86 -16.65
N LEU A 152 -5.17 20.95 -16.36
CA LEU A 152 -5.63 21.95 -17.34
C LEU A 152 -4.47 22.77 -17.92
N ILE A 153 -3.49 23.13 -17.09
CA ILE A 153 -2.29 23.87 -17.53
C ILE A 153 -1.46 23.04 -18.52
N GLY A 154 -1.49 21.71 -18.42
CA GLY A 154 -0.88 20.79 -19.40
C GLY A 154 0.65 20.94 -19.54
N ASN A 155 1.29 21.65 -18.62
CA ASN A 155 2.72 21.96 -18.69
C ASN A 155 3.55 20.83 -18.04
N PRO A 156 4.48 20.20 -18.77
CA PRO A 156 5.31 19.11 -18.23
C PRO A 156 6.22 19.52 -17.06
N ARG A 157 6.44 20.83 -16.82
CA ARG A 157 7.22 21.33 -15.69
C ARG A 157 6.44 21.40 -14.38
N VAL A 158 5.11 21.39 -14.43
CA VAL A 158 4.27 21.49 -13.24
C VAL A 158 3.37 20.25 -13.16
N PRO A 159 3.87 19.14 -12.59
CA PRO A 159 3.06 17.94 -12.47
C PRO A 159 1.78 18.25 -11.66
N PRO A 160 0.60 17.79 -12.11
CA PRO A 160 -0.67 18.07 -11.44
C PRO A 160 -0.68 17.75 -9.94
N VAL A 161 0.03 16.70 -9.54
CA VAL A 161 0.19 16.29 -8.13
C VAL A 161 0.97 17.34 -7.32
N GLY A 162 1.99 17.97 -7.91
CA GLY A 162 2.75 19.03 -7.24
C GLY A 162 1.92 20.29 -6.99
N LEU A 163 1.06 20.65 -7.95
CA LEU A 163 0.11 21.76 -7.79
C LEU A 163 -0.94 21.46 -6.71
N ALA A 164 -1.44 20.23 -6.65
CA ALA A 164 -2.37 19.81 -5.61
C ALA A 164 -1.79 20.01 -4.20
N VAL A 165 -0.55 19.58 -3.97
CA VAL A 165 0.14 19.75 -2.67
C VAL A 165 0.38 21.22 -2.33
N LEU A 166 0.78 22.03 -3.31
CA LEU A 166 1.03 23.47 -3.10
C LEU A 166 -0.25 24.25 -2.76
N ILE A 167 -1.37 23.89 -3.39
CA ILE A 167 -2.66 24.58 -3.22
C ILE A 167 -3.37 24.13 -1.96
N ASP A 168 -3.25 22.86 -1.59
CA ASP A 168 -3.86 22.32 -0.38
C ASP A 168 -3.33 23.04 0.87
N GLY A 169 -2.06 23.47 0.87
CA GLY A 169 -1.51 24.47 1.81
C GLY A 169 -1.51 24.08 3.28
N GLN A 170 -2.17 22.98 3.65
CA GLN A 170 -2.31 22.42 4.99
C GLN A 170 -1.15 21.47 5.33
N ALA A 171 0.04 21.76 4.83
CA ALA A 171 1.25 21.34 5.51
C ALA A 171 1.31 22.14 6.83
N THR A 172 0.56 21.68 7.83
CA THR A 172 0.67 22.20 9.19
C THR A 172 2.14 22.17 9.56
N SER A 173 2.72 23.33 9.85
CA SER A 173 4.08 23.45 10.40
C SER A 173 4.09 23.02 11.86
N GLU A 174 3.38 21.95 12.20
CA GLU A 174 3.60 21.28 13.46
C GLU A 174 5.04 20.78 13.42
N ALA A 175 5.83 21.19 14.42
CA ALA A 175 7.22 20.83 14.52
C ALA A 175 7.31 19.30 14.41
N MET A 176 7.79 18.82 13.26
CA MET A 176 8.01 17.40 13.02
C MET A 176 9.03 16.94 14.05
N SER A 177 8.54 16.34 15.13
CA SER A 177 9.38 15.77 16.16
C SER A 177 9.99 14.51 15.58
N TRP A 178 11.24 14.64 15.13
CA TRP A 178 12.02 13.49 14.69
C TRP A 178 12.33 12.63 15.91
N SER A 179 11.53 11.59 16.10
CA SER A 179 11.83 10.48 17.00
C SER A 179 12.35 9.30 16.19
N LEU A 180 13.27 8.55 16.78
CA LEU A 180 13.61 7.24 16.23
C LEU A 180 12.35 6.36 16.28
N PRO A 181 12.04 5.59 15.21
CA PRO A 181 10.97 4.61 15.27
C PRO A 181 11.25 3.66 16.44
N SER A 182 10.41 3.71 17.48
CA SER A 182 10.35 2.61 18.42
C SER A 182 9.83 1.40 17.66
N LEU A 183 10.28 0.19 17.99
CA LEU A 183 9.76 -1.05 17.40
C LEU A 183 8.94 -1.81 18.45
N PRO A 184 7.78 -1.30 18.90
CA PRO A 184 6.87 -2.07 19.71
C PRO A 184 6.40 -3.28 18.88
N VAL A 185 6.65 -4.47 19.41
CA VAL A 185 6.04 -5.68 18.87
C VAL A 185 4.54 -5.56 19.14
N PRO A 186 3.67 -5.46 18.11
CA PRO A 186 2.24 -5.40 18.35
C PRO A 186 1.80 -6.71 19.01
N SER A 187 0.78 -6.65 19.86
CA SER A 187 0.12 -7.87 20.32
C SER A 187 -0.36 -8.66 19.09
N MET A 188 -0.07 -9.96 19.04
CA MET A 188 -0.43 -10.81 17.92
C MET A 188 -1.51 -11.78 18.36
N SER A 189 -2.64 -11.79 17.64
CA SER A 189 -3.72 -12.74 17.82
C SER A 189 -3.93 -13.50 16.51
N PHE A 190 -4.03 -14.81 16.57
CA PHE A 190 -4.12 -15.70 15.39
C PHE A 190 -5.47 -16.41 15.30
N PRO A 191 -6.61 -15.70 15.19
CA PRO A 191 -7.87 -16.36 14.95
C PRO A 191 -7.90 -16.93 13.53
N VAL A 192 -8.46 -18.13 13.40
CA VAL A 192 -8.53 -18.84 12.11
C VAL A 192 -9.32 -18.04 11.07
N SER A 193 -10.34 -17.30 11.50
CA SER A 193 -11.14 -16.42 10.64
C SER A 193 -10.31 -15.32 9.99
N SER A 194 -9.48 -14.60 10.75
CA SER A 194 -8.62 -13.52 10.21
C SER A 194 -7.53 -14.10 9.32
N ILE A 195 -6.92 -15.23 9.69
CA ILE A 195 -5.90 -15.90 8.89
C ILE A 195 -6.47 -16.26 7.52
N ILE A 196 -7.62 -16.92 7.45
CA ILE A 196 -8.21 -17.34 6.17
C ILE A 196 -8.65 -16.11 5.36
N ALA A 197 -9.34 -15.17 6.01
CA ALA A 197 -9.84 -13.98 5.35
C ALA A 197 -8.71 -13.16 4.73
N ILE A 198 -7.60 -12.97 5.43
CA ILE A 198 -6.50 -12.10 5.01
C ILE A 198 -5.50 -12.83 4.10
N SER A 199 -5.08 -14.03 4.50
CA SER A 199 -3.96 -14.71 3.83
C SER A 199 -4.30 -15.11 2.40
N LEU A 200 -5.53 -15.60 2.17
CA LEU A 200 -5.91 -16.15 0.88
C LEU A 200 -5.95 -15.07 -0.21
N PRO A 201 -6.62 -13.91 -0.01
CA PRO A 201 -6.52 -12.78 -0.92
C PRO A 201 -5.12 -12.22 -1.08
N MET A 202 -4.36 -12.10 0.01
CA MET A 202 -3.00 -11.55 -0.05
C MET A 202 -2.05 -12.43 -0.88
N VAL A 203 -2.13 -13.76 -0.75
CA VAL A 203 -1.34 -14.70 -1.57
C VAL A 203 -1.76 -14.62 -3.03
N VAL A 204 -3.06 -14.59 -3.30
CA VAL A 204 -3.60 -14.47 -4.67
C VAL A 204 -3.10 -13.19 -5.34
N LEU A 205 -3.25 -12.04 -4.66
CA LEU A 205 -2.80 -10.75 -5.18
C LEU A 205 -1.29 -10.76 -5.40
N ALA A 206 -0.50 -11.18 -4.42
CA ALA A 206 0.95 -11.19 -4.52
C ALA A 206 1.47 -12.08 -5.66
N LEU A 207 0.94 -13.30 -5.80
CA LEU A 207 1.32 -14.22 -6.88
C LEU A 207 0.92 -13.71 -8.26
N TRP A 208 -0.26 -13.09 -8.38
CA TRP A 208 -0.70 -12.54 -9.65
C TRP A 208 0.19 -11.39 -10.11
N PHE A 209 0.50 -10.43 -9.23
CA PHE A 209 1.35 -9.30 -9.58
C PHE A 209 2.80 -9.73 -9.85
N GLY A 210 3.33 -10.69 -9.09
CA GLY A 210 4.66 -11.22 -9.35
C GLY A 210 4.81 -12.00 -10.66
N ASN A 211 3.71 -12.39 -11.31
CA ASN A 211 3.75 -13.12 -12.59
C ASN A 211 3.65 -12.19 -13.81
N ILE A 212 3.16 -10.96 -13.63
CA ILE A 212 3.00 -9.99 -14.72
C ILE A 212 4.15 -8.96 -14.78
N GLN A 213 5.03 -8.97 -13.78
CA GLN A 213 6.27 -8.18 -13.72
C GLN A 213 7.40 -8.94 -14.42
#